data_AF-A0A4S1ZKL3-F1
#
_entry.id   AF-A0A4S1ZKL3-F1
#
_cell.length_a   1.000
_cell.length_b   1.000
_cell.length_c   1.000
_cell.angle_alpha   90.00
_cell.angle_beta   90.00
_cell.angle_gamma   90.00
#
_symmetry.space_group_name_H-M   'P 1'
#
loop_
_entity.id
_entity.type
_entity.pdbx_description
1 polymer ?
#
loop_
_entity_poly.entity_id
_entity_poly.type
_entity_poly.pdbx_seq_one_letter_code
_entity_poly.pdbx_strand_id
1 'polypeptide(L)'
;MLKMIRSIKEEDDNNNIIYVDKEKEQFDFIHNYQDLNEYIKSKWVKGKMNYILVDEIQDIEMFERIVRSFCTEPDAEVIVTGSNAKMLSSDLSTLPC
;
A
#
# COMPACT_ATOMS: atom_id res chain seq x y z
N MET A 1 -6.79 4.07 10.99
CA MET A 1 -7.41 4.68 9.80
C MET A 1 -7.51 3.70 8.64
N LEU A 2 -6.42 3.01 8.25
CA LEU A 2 -6.42 2.04 7.15
C LEU A 2 -7.43 0.89 7.29
N LYS A 3 -7.69 0.41 8.51
CA LYS A 3 -8.68 -0.64 8.78
C LYS A 3 -10.09 -0.28 8.27
N MET A 4 -10.47 1.00 8.35
CA MET A 4 -11.77 1.47 7.85
C MET A 4 -11.79 1.55 6.32
N ILE A 5 -10.72 2.07 5.70
CA ILE A 5 -10.59 2.11 4.23
C ILE A 5 -10.63 0.70 3.66
N ARG A 6 -9.92 -0.23 4.30
CA ARG A 6 -9.95 -1.65 3.96
C ARG A 6 -11.39 -2.18 3.94
N SER A 7 -12.15 -2.04 5.03
CA SER A 7 -13.52 -2.55 5.08
C SER A 7 -14.43 -1.97 3.99
N ILE A 8 -14.27 -0.68 3.66
CA ILE A 8 -15.03 -0.04 2.56
C ILE A 8 -14.65 -0.65 1.20
N LYS A 9 -13.35 -0.87 0.95
CA LYS A 9 -12.88 -1.41 -0.34
C LYS A 9 -13.19 -2.91 -0.49
N GLU A 10 -13.33 -3.65 0.61
CA GLU A 10 -13.72 -5.08 0.60
C GLU A 10 -15.17 -5.29 0.14
N GLU A 11 -16.02 -4.26 0.14
CA GLU A 11 -17.41 -4.38 -0.32
C GLU A 11 -17.53 -4.56 -1.85
N ASP A 12 -16.49 -4.23 -2.62
CA ASP A 12 -16.44 -4.44 -4.07
C ASP A 12 -15.52 -5.62 -4.41
N ASP A 13 -16.10 -6.69 -4.93
CA ASP A 13 -15.40 -7.91 -5.31
C ASP A 13 -14.37 -7.70 -6.44
N ASN A 14 -14.44 -6.59 -7.18
CA ASN A 14 -13.42 -6.25 -8.19
C ASN A 14 -12.14 -5.68 -7.57
N ASN A 15 -12.13 -5.43 -6.26
CA ASN A 15 -10.95 -4.98 -5.55
C ASN A 15 -10.15 -6.18 -5.04
N ASN A 16 -8.83 -6.03 -5.08
CA ASN A 16 -7.90 -6.89 -4.38
C ASN A 16 -7.19 -6.03 -3.34
N ILE A 17 -7.16 -6.48 -2.09
CA ILE A 17 -6.57 -5.69 -1.00
C ILE A 17 -5.33 -6.38 -0.47
N ILE A 18 -4.23 -5.65 -0.51
CA ILE A 18 -2.93 -6.05 -0.01
C ILE A 18 -2.62 -5.14 1.18
N TYR A 19 -2.83 -5.65 2.39
CA TYR A 19 -2.57 -4.92 3.62
C TYR A 19 -1.29 -5.40 4.29
N VAL A 20 -0.39 -4.46 4.61
CA VAL A 20 0.84 -4.66 5.36
C VAL A 20 0.78 -3.79 6.61
N ASP A 21 0.94 -4.41 7.77
CA ASP A 21 0.91 -3.75 9.08
C ASP A 21 2.25 -4.03 9.76
N LYS A 22 3.19 -3.09 9.69
CA LYS A 22 4.56 -3.29 10.20
C LYS A 22 4.64 -3.45 11.72
N GLU A 23 3.55 -3.25 12.47
CA GLU A 23 3.47 -3.62 13.89
C GLU A 23 3.26 -5.14 14.11
N LYS A 24 2.97 -5.91 13.06
CA LYS A 24 2.78 -7.37 13.15
C LYS A 24 4.05 -8.11 12.76
N GLU A 25 4.47 -9.01 13.65
CA GLU A 25 5.62 -9.92 13.47
C GLU A 25 5.61 -10.65 12.12
N GLN A 26 4.43 -10.99 11.59
CA GLN A 26 4.30 -11.67 10.30
C GLN A 26 4.86 -10.86 9.12
N PHE A 27 5.08 -9.54 9.27
CA PHE A 27 5.66 -8.67 8.26
C PHE A 27 7.07 -8.20 8.63
N ASP A 28 7.70 -8.79 9.65
CA ASP A 28 9.06 -8.42 10.07
C ASP A 28 10.07 -8.65 8.95
N PHE A 29 9.84 -9.64 8.08
CA PHE A 29 10.67 -9.94 6.92
C PHE A 29 10.72 -8.81 5.87
N ILE A 30 9.79 -7.85 5.93
CA ILE A 30 9.76 -6.70 5.03
C ILE A 30 10.61 -5.58 5.63
N HIS A 31 11.87 -5.49 5.21
CA HIS A 31 12.81 -4.47 5.71
C HIS A 31 13.01 -3.33 4.72
N ASN A 32 12.92 -3.62 3.43
CA ASN A 32 13.19 -2.64 2.38
C ASN A 32 12.16 -2.72 1.25
N TYR A 33 12.26 -1.79 0.32
CA TYR A 33 11.36 -1.68 -0.83
C TYR A 33 11.31 -2.96 -1.70
N GLN A 34 12.38 -3.77 -1.76
CA GLN A 34 12.41 -5.00 -2.55
C GLN A 34 11.53 -6.07 -1.89
N ASP A 35 11.66 -6.25 -0.58
CA ASP A 35 10.84 -7.20 0.18
C ASP A 35 9.34 -6.84 0.05
N LEU A 36 9.03 -5.54 0.16
CA LEU A 36 7.67 -5.04 -0.02
C LEU A 36 7.16 -5.27 -1.45
N ASN A 37 8.00 -5.05 -2.47
CA ASN A 37 7.66 -5.30 -3.86
C ASN A 37 7.32 -6.76 -4.12
N GLU A 38 8.16 -7.68 -3.62
CA GLU A 38 7.97 -9.11 -3.77
C GLU A 38 6.69 -9.56 -3.08
N TYR A 39 6.44 -9.05 -1.87
CA TYR A 39 5.19 -9.30 -1.16
C TYR A 39 3.97 -8.84 -1.96
N ILE A 40 3.96 -7.59 -2.44
CA ILE A 40 2.86 -7.04 -3.24
C ILE A 40 2.64 -7.87 -4.50
N LYS A 41 3.70 -8.17 -5.25
CA LYS A 41 3.62 -8.97 -6.48
C LYS A 41 3.09 -10.38 -6.23
N SER A 42 3.45 -10.99 -5.10
CA SER A 42 2.94 -12.33 -4.72
C SER A 42 1.43 -12.34 -4.45
N LYS A 43 0.85 -11.19 -4.07
CA LYS A 43 -0.57 -11.00 -3.77
C LYS A 43 -1.33 -10.28 -4.88
N TRP A 44 -0.66 -9.92 -5.97
CA TRP A 44 -1.24 -9.16 -7.06
C TRP A 44 -2.27 -9.98 -7.82
N VAL A 45 -3.43 -9.38 -8.10
CA VAL A 45 -4.48 -10.00 -8.91
C VAL A 45 -4.67 -9.18 -10.18
N LYS A 46 -4.39 -9.79 -11.34
CA LYS A 46 -4.60 -9.17 -12.65
C LYS A 46 -6.08 -8.99 -12.94
N GLY A 47 -6.44 -7.85 -13.53
CA GLY A 47 -7.83 -7.53 -13.88
C GLY A 47 -8.69 -7.06 -12.70
N LYS A 48 -8.08 -6.83 -11.53
CA LYS A 48 -8.69 -6.22 -10.36
C LYS A 48 -7.97 -4.92 -10.01
N MET A 49 -8.65 -4.02 -9.31
CA MET A 49 -8.01 -2.86 -8.71
C MET A 49 -7.25 -3.29 -7.46
N ASN A 50 -5.92 -3.12 -7.45
CA ASN A 50 -5.05 -3.57 -6.34
C ASN A 50 -4.83 -2.42 -5.35
N TYR A 51 -5.51 -2.50 -4.21
CA TYR A 51 -5.36 -1.57 -3.10
C TYR A 51 -4.20 -2.01 -2.20
N ILE A 52 -3.09 -1.27 -2.25
CA ILE A 52 -1.89 -1.52 -1.45
C ILE A 52 -1.94 -0.59 -0.24
N LEU A 53 -2.22 -1.17 0.92
CA LEU A 53 -2.37 -0.46 2.19
C LEU A 53 -1.17 -0.80 3.08
N VAL A 54 -0.34 0.19 3.46
CA VAL A 54 0.86 -0.05 4.28
C VAL A 54 0.86 0.84 5.52
N ASP A 55 0.87 0.23 6.69
CA ASP A 55 1.04 0.92 7.97
C ASP A 55 2.50 0.96 8.42
N GLU A 56 2.85 2.03 9.15
CA GLU A 56 4.22 2.36 9.59
C GLU A 56 5.25 2.27 8.43
N ILE A 57 4.94 2.93 7.31
CA ILE A 57 5.74 2.90 6.07
C ILE A 57 7.20 3.34 6.27
N GLN A 58 7.48 4.18 7.27
CA GLN A 58 8.84 4.62 7.58
C GLN A 58 9.76 3.51 8.10
N ASP A 59 9.21 2.37 8.51
CA ASP A 59 9.98 1.19 8.93
C ASP A 59 10.47 0.37 7.73
N ILE A 60 10.15 0.80 6.50
CA ILE A 60 10.57 0.15 5.26
C ILE A 60 11.57 1.07 4.55
N GLU A 61 12.80 0.60 4.39
CA GLU A 61 13.85 1.39 3.74
C GLU A 61 13.55 1.65 2.26
N MET A 62 13.76 2.90 1.83
CA MET A 62 13.56 3.37 0.45
C MET A 62 12.14 3.15 -0.11
N PHE A 63 11.13 3.16 0.76
CA PHE A 63 9.73 2.92 0.41
C PHE A 63 9.21 3.82 -0.73
N GLU A 64 9.75 5.03 -0.89
CA GLU A 64 9.32 6.01 -1.90
C GLU A 64 9.44 5.47 -3.32
N ARG A 65 10.39 4.56 -3.56
CA ARG A 65 10.55 3.90 -4.86
C ARG A 65 9.34 3.04 -5.22
N ILE A 66 8.77 2.35 -4.24
CA ILE A 66 7.60 1.49 -4.41
C ILE A 66 6.34 2.31 -4.58
N VAL A 67 6.17 3.33 -3.73
CA VAL A 67 5.03 4.26 -3.86
C VAL A 67 5.00 4.86 -5.26
N ARG A 68 6.12 5.41 -5.74
CA ARG A 68 6.20 5.98 -7.10
C ARG A 68 5.93 4.95 -8.19
N SER A 69 6.46 3.73 -8.06
CA SER A 69 6.29 2.68 -9.06
C SER A 69 4.84 2.24 -9.20
N PHE A 70 4.11 2.10 -8.09
CA PHE A 70 2.71 1.64 -8.14
C PHE A 70 1.73 2.79 -8.37
N CYS A 71 2.07 4.04 -8.03
CA CYS A 71 1.25 5.20 -8.42
C CYS A 71 1.18 5.41 -9.94
N THR A 72 2.10 4.84 -10.73
CA THR A 72 2.03 4.89 -12.20
C THR A 72 1.24 3.74 -12.82
N GLU A 73 0.85 2.75 -12.02
CA GLU A 73 0.08 1.60 -12.49
C GLU A 73 -1.42 1.92 -12.47
N PRO A 74 -2.15 1.76 -13.59
CA PRO A 74 -3.58 2.13 -13.65
C PRO A 74 -4.48 1.22 -12.80
N ASP A 75 -4.01 0.01 -12.49
CA ASP A 75 -4.74 -1.01 -11.74
C ASP A 75 -4.27 -1.10 -10.28
N ALA A 76 -3.64 -0.04 -9.75
CA ALA A 76 -3.15 0.03 -8.38
C ALA A 76 -3.46 1.37 -7.70
N GLU A 77 -3.73 1.30 -6.40
CA GLU A 77 -3.84 2.47 -5.54
C GLU A 77 -3.03 2.21 -4.25
N VAL A 78 -2.07 3.09 -3.96
CA VAL A 78 -1.18 2.96 -2.79
C VAL A 78 -1.61 3.93 -1.70
N ILE A 79 -1.88 3.42 -0.51
CA ILE A 79 -2.27 4.21 0.67
C ILE A 79 -1.34 3.82 1.82
N VAL A 80 -0.65 4.80 2.38
CA VAL A 80 0.34 4.59 3.44
C VAL A 80 0.05 5.43 4.68
N THR A 81 0.48 4.95 5.85
CA THR A 81 0.48 5.69 7.12
C THR A 81 1.80 5.48 7.84
N GLY A 82 2.10 6.37 8.79
CA GLY A 82 3.25 6.27 9.65
C GLY A 82 3.21 7.29 10.77
N SER A 83 3.61 6.88 11.97
CA SER A 83 3.58 7.70 13.20
C SER A 83 4.53 8.91 13.17
N ASN A 84 5.53 8.92 12.27
CA ASN A 84 6.37 10.09 11.97
C ASN A 84 6.50 10.36 10.46
N ALA A 85 5.72 9.63 9.66
CA ALA A 85 5.57 9.93 8.25
C ALA A 85 4.77 11.24 8.19
N LYS A 86 5.46 12.32 7.83
CA LYS A 86 4.86 13.52 7.28
C LYS A 86 3.87 13.01 6.23
N MET A 87 2.58 12.95 6.58
CA MET A 87 1.60 12.20 5.82
C MET A 87 1.83 12.56 4.35
N LEU A 88 2.20 11.59 3.53
CA LEU A 88 1.95 11.66 2.10
C LEU A 88 0.43 11.51 1.88
N SER A 89 -0.38 12.11 2.77
CA SER A 89 -1.73 12.49 2.52
C SER A 89 -1.62 13.59 1.46
N SER A 90 -1.66 13.14 0.22
CA SER A 90 -2.89 13.40 -0.53
C SER A 90 -4.10 13.28 0.43
N ASP A 91 -4.36 14.31 1.23
CA ASP A 91 -5.74 14.69 1.47
C ASP A 91 -6.29 14.87 0.06
N LEU A 92 -6.97 13.84 -0.46
CA LEU A 92 -7.76 13.96 -1.67
C LEU A 92 -7.01 14.51 -2.91
N SER A 93 -5.72 14.23 -3.09
CA SER A 93 -5.09 14.50 -4.39
C SER A 93 -5.26 13.28 -5.27
N THR A 94 -6.44 13.18 -5.89
CA THR A 94 -6.49 12.83 -7.30
C THR A 94 -5.40 13.66 -7.98
N LEU A 95 -4.23 13.07 -8.23
CA LEU A 95 -3.35 13.56 -9.28
C LEU A 95 -4.14 13.30 -10.56
N PRO A 96 -4.65 14.33 -11.26
CA PRO A 96 -5.10 14.10 -12.61
C PRO A 96 -3.83 13.73 -13.40
N CYS A 97 -3.83 12.54 -13.97
CA CYS A 97 -3.05 12.32 -15.19
C CYS A 97 -3.52 13.30 -16.26
#